data_AF-A0A6C0IC80-F1
#
_entry.id   AF-A0A6C0IC80-F1
#
_cell.length_a   1.000
_cell.length_b   1.000
_cell.length_c   1.000
_cell.angle_alpha   90.00
_cell.angle_beta   90.00
_cell.angle_gamma   90.00
#
_symmetry.space_group_name_H-M   'P 1'
#
loop_
_entity.id
_entity.type
_entity.pdbx_description
1 polymer ?
#
loop_
_entity_poly.entity_id
_entity_poly.type
_entity_poly.pdbx_seq_one_letter_code
_entity_poly.pdbx_strand_id
1 'polypeptide(L)'
;MIQELLTTIKAEYATHKVQPIWIQDTIIPSDINAVREETAIGSSEPPFLKQTAEIRRDLWNKWLQKEATIQAYTCKEGRVIILSTAAIHPPCSWIRIMRLLSPMQKAQVIWFASDEERIAPQEGDPIEALHINGGYAQKCNPRSIVIYRKEEATRVLIHELLHASCSDPDGSVSHIEGDTEGWAEVILVALNAKGSQKAFASLWKEHSYYAMKQAVSAEQFHNVKSKEDYSYRYLIGRLATFKRLGLSVPKIEALSRQIKSLRLTDKKLELNATD
;
A
#
# COMPACT_ATOMS: atom_id res chain seq x y z
N MET A 1 2.09 -21.98 5.03
CA MET A 1 1.98 -20.57 4.61
C MET A 1 0.66 -19.91 5.03
N ILE A 2 -0.47 -20.03 4.31
CA ILE A 2 -1.70 -19.28 4.68
C ILE A 2 -2.22 -19.62 6.07
N GLN A 3 -2.21 -20.89 6.45
CA GLN A 3 -2.62 -21.32 7.79
C GLN A 3 -1.74 -20.73 8.90
N GLU A 4 -0.44 -20.60 8.65
CA GLU A 4 0.51 -19.99 9.60
C GLU A 4 0.25 -18.49 9.71
N LEU A 5 0.08 -17.78 8.58
CA LEU A 5 -0.28 -16.37 8.57
C LEU A 5 -1.56 -16.10 9.40
N LEU A 6 -2.61 -16.87 9.15
CA LEU A 6 -3.87 -16.74 9.89
C LEU A 6 -3.70 -17.04 11.37
N THR A 7 -2.88 -18.03 11.72
CA THR A 7 -2.58 -18.37 13.12
C THR A 7 -1.81 -17.23 13.81
N THR A 8 -0.81 -16.66 13.15
CA THR A 8 -0.04 -15.51 13.64
C THR A 8 -0.92 -14.29 13.86
N ILE A 9 -1.77 -13.94 12.89
CA ILE A 9 -2.70 -12.81 13.03
C ILE A 9 -3.71 -13.07 14.14
N LYS A 10 -4.26 -14.30 14.22
CA LYS A 10 -5.18 -14.65 15.31
C LYS A 10 -4.51 -14.51 16.68
N ALA A 11 -3.25 -14.92 16.81
CA ALA A 11 -2.46 -14.76 18.03
C ALA A 11 -2.19 -13.28 18.37
N GLU A 12 -1.92 -12.45 17.36
CA GLU A 12 -1.75 -10.99 17.53
C GLU A 12 -3.01 -10.33 18.08
N TYR A 13 -4.19 -10.67 17.56
CA TYR A 13 -5.47 -10.19 18.09
C TYR A 13 -5.80 -10.75 19.48
N ALA A 14 -5.43 -11.99 19.77
CA ALA A 14 -5.67 -12.62 21.07
C ALA A 14 -4.77 -12.07 22.18
N THR A 15 -3.49 -11.81 21.86
CA THR A 15 -2.49 -11.27 22.80
C THR A 15 -2.77 -9.81 23.11
N HIS A 16 -3.09 -9.02 22.10
CA HIS A 16 -3.32 -7.59 22.23
C HIS A 16 -4.82 -7.28 22.13
N LYS A 17 -5.58 -7.65 23.15
CA LYS A 17 -7.04 -7.46 23.20
C LYS A 17 -7.44 -5.98 23.23
N VAL A 18 -6.63 -5.15 23.89
CA VAL A 18 -6.80 -3.70 23.89
C VAL A 18 -6.24 -3.16 22.57
N GLN A 19 -7.05 -2.36 21.89
CA GLN A 19 -6.63 -1.73 20.65
C GLN A 19 -5.44 -0.81 20.92
N PRO A 20 -4.34 -0.94 20.17
CA PRO A 20 -3.22 -0.03 20.34
C PRO A 20 -3.64 1.37 19.92
N ILE A 21 -3.18 2.38 20.65
CA ILE A 21 -3.53 3.78 20.40
C ILE A 21 -2.32 4.55 19.88
N TRP A 22 -2.59 5.46 18.96
CA TRP A 22 -1.63 6.48 18.55
C TRP A 22 -1.60 7.62 19.56
N ILE A 23 -0.41 8.09 19.90
CA ILE A 23 -0.22 9.30 20.71
C ILE A 23 0.16 10.41 19.75
N GLN A 24 -0.63 11.49 19.73
CA GLN A 24 -0.26 12.68 18.98
C GLN A 24 1.03 13.25 19.57
N ASP A 25 2.01 13.47 18.72
CA ASP A 25 3.33 13.95 19.10
C ASP A 25 3.62 15.31 18.46
N THR A 26 4.62 15.99 19.02
CA THR A 26 5.07 17.28 18.49
C THR A 26 5.86 17.05 17.20
N ILE A 27 5.57 17.87 16.19
CA ILE A 27 6.39 17.94 14.97
C ILE A 27 7.72 18.62 15.30
N ILE A 28 8.82 17.95 14.93
CA ILE A 28 10.17 18.49 15.11
C ILE A 28 10.77 18.96 13.78
N PRO A 29 11.78 19.84 13.79
CA PRO A 29 12.37 20.37 12.55
C PRO A 29 12.87 19.31 11.57
N SER A 30 13.38 18.18 12.07
CA SER A 30 13.79 17.06 11.22
C SER A 30 12.63 16.38 10.50
N ASP A 31 11.42 16.36 11.08
CA ASP A 31 10.23 15.83 10.40
C ASP A 31 9.89 16.71 9.18
N ILE A 32 9.91 18.03 9.37
CA ILE A 32 9.64 19.00 8.29
C ILE A 32 10.68 18.89 7.19
N ASN A 33 11.96 18.77 7.56
CA ASN A 33 13.03 18.59 6.59
C ASN A 33 12.88 17.29 5.80
N ALA A 34 12.53 16.18 6.45
CA ALA A 34 12.30 14.90 5.76
C ALA A 34 11.13 15.01 4.77
N VAL A 35 10.00 15.60 5.18
CA VAL A 35 8.86 15.84 4.28
C VAL A 35 9.27 16.73 3.09
N ARG A 36 10.08 17.77 3.33
CA ARG A 36 10.58 18.65 2.28
C ARG A 36 11.49 17.92 1.29
N GLU A 37 12.42 17.10 1.79
CA GLU A 37 13.33 16.31 0.95
C GLU A 37 12.57 15.37 0.02
N GLU A 38 11.50 14.75 0.52
CA GLU A 38 10.58 13.92 -0.28
C GLU A 38 9.86 14.67 -1.41
N THR A 39 9.83 16.01 -1.34
CA THR A 39 9.22 16.87 -2.38
C THR A 39 10.25 17.45 -3.35
N ALA A 40 11.54 17.38 -3.00
CA ALA A 40 12.65 18.00 -3.72
C ALA A 40 13.26 17.06 -4.78
N ILE A 41 12.46 16.19 -5.38
CA ILE A 41 12.90 15.16 -6.33
C ILE A 41 13.60 15.80 -7.53
N GLY A 42 14.88 15.50 -7.67
CA GLY A 42 15.75 16.02 -8.72
C GLY A 42 15.66 15.24 -10.04
N SER A 43 16.35 15.77 -11.06
CA SER A 43 16.43 15.16 -12.39
C SER A 43 17.16 13.81 -12.43
N SER A 44 17.88 13.42 -11.39
CA SER A 44 18.60 12.14 -11.27
C SER A 44 17.75 10.98 -10.75
N GLU A 45 16.53 11.24 -10.26
CA GLU A 45 15.69 10.22 -9.64
C GLU A 45 15.08 9.25 -10.67
N PRO A 46 14.77 8.00 -10.26
CA PRO A 46 14.06 7.04 -11.10
C PRO A 46 12.76 7.62 -11.70
N PRO A 47 12.41 7.26 -12.95
CA PRO A 47 11.23 7.80 -13.63
C PRO A 47 9.92 7.68 -12.83
N PHE A 48 9.72 6.56 -12.11
CA PHE A 48 8.51 6.35 -11.31
C PHE A 48 8.37 7.34 -10.15
N LEU A 49 9.48 7.74 -9.51
CA LEU A 49 9.46 8.75 -8.43
C LEU A 49 9.14 10.14 -8.99
N LYS A 50 9.61 10.46 -10.20
CA LYS A 50 9.31 11.73 -10.85
C LYS A 50 7.83 11.88 -11.16
N GLN A 51 7.20 10.81 -11.69
CA GLN A 51 5.78 10.80 -12.01
C GLN A 51 4.90 11.01 -10.77
N THR A 52 5.28 10.49 -9.60
CA THR A 52 4.52 10.66 -8.35
C THR A 52 4.95 11.87 -7.51
N ALA A 53 6.03 12.55 -7.89
CA ALA A 53 6.55 13.70 -7.17
C ALA A 53 5.59 14.90 -7.17
N GLU A 54 4.75 15.02 -8.19
CA GLU A 54 3.77 16.12 -8.30
C GLU A 54 2.72 16.05 -7.19
N ILE A 55 2.26 14.85 -6.83
CA ILE A 55 1.33 14.61 -5.73
C ILE A 55 1.89 15.17 -4.42
N ARG A 56 3.15 14.86 -4.13
CA ARG A 56 3.83 15.30 -2.90
C ARG A 56 4.09 16.80 -2.90
N ARG A 57 4.54 17.34 -4.04
CA ARG A 57 4.80 18.78 -4.22
C ARG A 57 3.53 19.62 -4.09
N ASP A 58 2.39 19.16 -4.61
CA ASP A 58 1.11 19.84 -4.48
C ASP A 58 0.74 20.04 -3.00
N LEU A 59 0.78 18.98 -2.20
CA LEU A 59 0.48 19.05 -0.77
C LEU A 59 1.49 19.88 0.02
N TRP A 60 2.76 19.82 -0.34
CA TRP A 60 3.77 20.67 0.25
C TRP A 60 3.50 22.16 -0.03
N ASN A 61 3.12 22.50 -1.26
CA ASN A 61 2.74 23.86 -1.63
C ASN A 61 1.49 24.31 -0.86
N LYS A 62 0.48 23.45 -0.71
CA LYS A 62 -0.70 23.70 0.12
C LYS A 62 -0.32 23.96 1.58
N TRP A 63 0.65 23.22 2.13
CA TRP A 63 1.15 23.47 3.48
C TRP A 63 1.84 24.84 3.60
N LEU A 64 2.68 25.22 2.63
CA LEU A 64 3.29 26.55 2.57
C LEU A 64 2.24 27.67 2.49
N GLN A 65 1.10 27.40 1.84
CA GLN A 65 -0.05 28.30 1.73
C GLN A 65 -1.01 28.24 2.94
N LYS A 66 -0.71 27.39 3.95
CA LYS A 66 -1.55 27.15 5.14
C LYS A 66 -2.91 26.49 4.85
N GLU A 67 -3.02 25.79 3.72
CA GLU A 67 -4.18 24.98 3.31
C GLU A 67 -4.04 23.50 3.71
N ALA A 68 -2.86 23.10 4.17
CA ALA A 68 -2.59 21.77 4.71
C ALA A 68 -1.87 21.88 6.05
N THR A 69 -1.85 20.79 6.81
CA THR A 69 -1.19 20.67 8.12
C THR A 69 -0.22 19.50 8.13
N ILE A 70 0.84 19.61 8.93
CA ILE A 70 1.72 18.49 9.23
C ILE A 70 1.48 18.07 10.68
N GLN A 71 1.25 16.79 10.90
CA GLN A 71 1.01 16.19 12.22
C GLN A 71 1.91 14.97 12.42
N ALA A 72 2.31 14.72 13.66
CA ALA A 72 3.03 13.51 14.02
C ALA A 72 2.22 12.66 15.00
N TYR A 73 2.34 11.36 14.82
CA TYR A 73 1.80 10.36 15.73
C TYR A 73 2.89 9.34 16.04
N THR A 74 2.99 8.94 17.30
CA THR A 74 3.97 7.94 17.73
C THR A 74 3.33 6.85 18.58
N CYS A 75 3.93 5.68 18.53
CA CYS A 75 3.68 4.58 19.45
C CYS A 75 5.00 3.83 19.67
N LYS A 76 4.95 2.74 20.46
CA LYS A 76 6.14 1.90 20.69
C LYS A 76 6.73 1.29 19.40
N GLU A 77 5.91 1.09 18.38
CA GLU A 77 6.28 0.38 17.15
C GLU A 77 6.79 1.32 16.06
N GLY A 78 6.53 2.62 16.16
CA GLY A 78 6.93 3.55 15.10
C GLY A 78 6.40 4.97 15.25
N ARG A 79 6.67 5.75 14.20
CA ARG A 79 6.25 7.14 14.03
C ARG A 79 5.63 7.32 12.65
N VAL A 80 4.53 8.05 12.60
CA VAL A 80 3.87 8.46 11.36
C VAL A 80 3.86 9.99 11.32
N ILE A 81 4.43 10.55 10.26
CA ILE A 81 4.38 11.98 9.94
C ILE A 81 3.37 12.11 8.81
N ILE A 82 2.31 12.88 9.03
CA ILE A 82 1.23 13.07 8.07
C ILE A 82 1.22 14.50 7.59
N LEU A 83 1.21 14.70 6.28
CA LEU A 83 0.90 15.97 5.64
C LEU A 83 -0.47 15.83 4.97
N SER A 84 -1.45 16.66 5.32
CA SER A 84 -2.82 16.53 4.78
C SER A 84 -3.60 17.85 4.79
N THR A 85 -4.57 17.97 3.89
CA THR A 85 -5.54 19.10 3.81
C THR A 85 -6.69 18.97 4.81
N ALA A 86 -6.89 17.79 5.39
CA ALA A 86 -7.94 17.50 6.37
C ALA A 86 -7.35 16.79 7.58
N ALA A 87 -7.99 16.95 8.73
CA ALA A 87 -7.63 16.21 9.94
C ALA A 87 -7.76 14.71 9.69
N ILE A 88 -6.67 13.99 9.90
CA ILE A 88 -6.60 12.55 9.68
C ILE A 88 -5.72 11.90 10.74
N HIS A 89 -6.08 10.68 11.13
CA HIS A 89 -5.32 9.87 12.06
C HIS A 89 -4.83 8.61 11.36
N PRO A 90 -3.63 8.10 11.69
CA PRO A 90 -3.21 6.81 11.19
C PRO A 90 -4.14 5.72 11.76
N PRO A 91 -4.53 4.70 10.96
CA PRO A 91 -5.32 3.59 11.46
C PRO A 91 -4.63 2.88 12.63
N CYS A 92 -5.37 2.49 13.68
CA CYS A 92 -4.78 1.77 14.81
C CYS A 92 -4.21 0.39 14.40
N SER A 93 -4.78 -0.20 13.35
CA SER A 93 -4.27 -1.42 12.72
C SER A 93 -2.83 -1.29 12.22
N TRP A 94 -2.35 -0.09 11.87
CA TRP A 94 -0.95 0.13 11.46
C TRP A 94 0.03 -0.25 12.55
N ILE A 95 -0.31 -0.07 13.83
CA ILE A 95 0.54 -0.47 14.95
C ILE A 95 0.74 -1.99 14.96
N ARG A 96 -0.33 -2.76 14.68
CA ARG A 96 -0.25 -4.23 14.57
C ARG A 96 0.58 -4.63 13.36
N ILE A 97 0.37 -3.98 12.22
CA ILE A 97 1.12 -4.21 10.98
C ILE A 97 2.61 -3.97 11.22
N MET A 98 2.99 -2.84 11.82
CA MET A 98 4.38 -2.52 12.15
C MET A 98 4.99 -3.55 13.11
N ARG A 99 4.24 -4.03 14.11
CA ARG A 99 4.71 -5.09 15.02
C ARG A 99 4.97 -6.41 14.30
N LEU A 100 4.06 -6.79 13.39
CA LEU A 100 4.14 -8.05 12.66
C LEU A 100 5.27 -8.02 11.62
N LEU A 101 5.44 -6.90 10.92
CA LEU A 101 6.30 -6.82 9.75
C LEU A 101 7.63 -6.13 10.03
N SER A 102 7.75 -5.32 11.08
CA SER A 102 9.01 -4.69 11.50
C SER A 102 9.33 -4.99 12.97
N PRO A 103 9.41 -6.27 13.38
CA PRO A 103 9.58 -6.62 14.79
C PRO A 103 10.94 -6.17 15.37
N MET A 104 11.94 -5.94 14.51
CA MET A 104 13.31 -5.65 14.92
C MET A 104 13.63 -4.16 14.99
N GLN A 105 12.86 -3.30 14.31
CA GLN A 105 13.15 -1.87 14.18
C GLN A 105 11.86 -1.06 14.20
N LYS A 106 11.92 0.15 14.74
CA LYS A 106 10.77 1.06 14.70
C LYS A 106 10.56 1.57 13.27
N ALA A 107 9.33 1.48 12.79
CA ALA A 107 8.98 2.03 11.49
C ALA A 107 8.88 3.57 11.55
N GLN A 108 9.26 4.24 10.47
CA GLN A 108 8.99 5.65 10.25
C GLN A 108 8.31 5.81 8.90
N VAL A 109 7.12 6.41 8.93
CA VAL A 109 6.26 6.59 7.76
C VAL A 109 6.05 8.08 7.52
N ILE A 110 6.31 8.53 6.30
CA ILE A 110 5.87 9.83 5.80
C ILE A 110 4.64 9.60 4.92
N TRP A 111 3.49 10.12 5.34
CA TRP A 111 2.23 9.96 4.65
C TRP A 111 1.73 11.32 4.14
N PHE A 112 1.83 11.51 2.83
CA PHE A 112 1.34 12.72 2.16
C PHE A 112 -0.19 12.75 2.05
N ALA A 113 -0.89 11.64 2.32
CA ALA A 113 -2.35 11.62 2.45
C ALA A 113 -3.09 12.49 1.39
N SER A 114 -2.71 12.38 0.12
CA SER A 114 -3.39 13.08 -0.98
C SER A 114 -4.78 12.49 -1.23
N ASP A 115 -5.73 13.35 -1.56
CA ASP A 115 -7.08 12.97 -2.00
C ASP A 115 -7.13 12.55 -3.49
N GLU A 116 -5.99 12.62 -4.20
CA GLU A 116 -5.90 12.19 -5.58
C GLU A 116 -6.15 10.68 -5.71
N GLU A 117 -7.16 10.30 -6.50
CA GLU A 117 -7.56 8.91 -6.71
C GLU A 117 -6.70 8.21 -7.78
N ARG A 118 -6.54 6.88 -7.63
CA ARG A 118 -5.95 6.02 -8.65
C ARG A 118 -6.96 5.75 -9.76
N ILE A 119 -6.88 6.53 -10.84
CA ILE A 119 -7.78 6.42 -12.00
C ILE A 119 -7.00 5.90 -13.20
N ALA A 120 -7.60 4.96 -13.94
CA ALA A 120 -7.07 4.47 -15.19
C ALA A 120 -7.03 5.60 -16.24
N PRO A 121 -5.99 5.67 -17.08
CA PRO A 121 -5.94 6.63 -18.17
C PRO A 121 -6.99 6.29 -19.24
N GLN A 122 -7.03 7.04 -20.34
CA GLN A 122 -7.94 6.72 -21.44
C GLN A 122 -7.64 5.33 -22.00
N GLU A 123 -8.64 4.70 -22.61
CA GLU A 123 -8.44 3.39 -23.25
C GLU A 123 -7.35 3.49 -24.32
N GLY A 124 -6.40 2.55 -24.31
CA GLY A 124 -5.23 2.55 -25.18
C GLY A 124 -3.99 3.22 -24.58
N ASP A 125 -4.15 4.13 -23.61
CA ASP A 125 -3.02 4.78 -22.95
C ASP A 125 -2.35 3.85 -21.91
N PRO A 126 -1.03 3.94 -21.70
CA PRO A 126 -0.33 3.10 -20.75
C PRO A 126 -0.64 3.45 -19.30
N ILE A 127 -0.84 2.44 -18.46
CA ILE A 127 -0.92 2.60 -17.00
C ILE A 127 0.50 2.80 -16.43
N GLU A 128 0.88 4.06 -16.25
CA GLU A 128 2.17 4.45 -15.63
C GLU A 128 2.16 4.50 -14.09
N ALA A 129 3.29 4.89 -13.48
CA ALA A 129 3.48 4.94 -12.04
C ALA A 129 2.53 5.91 -11.35
N LEU A 130 2.28 7.08 -11.94
CA LEU A 130 1.33 8.05 -11.41
C LEU A 130 -0.03 7.39 -11.11
N HIS A 131 -0.50 6.52 -11.99
CA HIS A 131 -1.84 5.93 -11.90
C HIS A 131 -2.01 4.86 -10.82
N ILE A 132 -0.93 4.17 -10.42
CA ILE A 132 -1.04 2.93 -9.64
C ILE A 132 -0.11 2.85 -8.42
N ASN A 133 1.09 3.45 -8.50
CA ASN A 133 2.04 3.40 -7.40
C ASN A 133 1.50 4.21 -6.20
N GLY A 134 1.59 3.64 -5.00
CA GLY A 134 1.10 4.27 -3.79
C GLY A 134 2.17 4.81 -2.83
N GLY A 135 3.42 4.44 -3.04
CA GLY A 135 4.49 4.66 -2.09
C GLY A 135 5.80 4.03 -2.54
N TYR A 136 6.79 4.15 -1.66
CA TYR A 136 8.05 3.44 -1.79
C TYR A 136 8.72 3.33 -0.42
N ALA A 137 9.69 2.42 -0.33
CA ALA A 137 10.65 2.34 0.77
C ALA A 137 12.03 1.95 0.25
N GLN A 138 13.07 2.32 0.99
CA GLN A 138 14.39 1.73 0.83
C GLN A 138 14.38 0.31 1.40
N LYS A 139 14.91 -0.63 0.61
CA LYS A 139 15.07 -2.02 1.01
C LYS A 139 15.79 -2.13 2.35
N CYS A 140 15.30 -2.98 3.24
CA CYS A 140 15.89 -3.23 4.56
C CYS A 140 15.96 -2.01 5.50
N ASN A 141 15.18 -0.95 5.23
CA ASN A 141 15.13 0.25 6.06
C ASN A 141 13.69 0.65 6.43
N PRO A 142 13.14 0.17 7.56
CA PRO A 142 11.80 0.51 8.04
C PRO A 142 11.57 1.99 8.32
N ARG A 143 12.62 2.82 8.28
CA ARG A 143 12.54 4.27 8.53
C ARG A 143 12.40 5.12 7.26
N SER A 144 12.20 4.48 6.11
CA SER A 144 12.20 5.12 4.79
C SER A 144 10.86 5.04 4.06
N ILE A 145 9.79 4.68 4.75
CA ILE A 145 8.49 4.41 4.12
C ILE A 145 7.80 5.73 3.78
N VAL A 146 7.40 5.87 2.52
CA VAL A 146 6.67 7.04 2.03
C VAL A 146 5.39 6.57 1.35
N ILE A 147 4.27 7.19 1.70
CA ILE A 147 2.93 6.88 1.16
C ILE A 147 2.33 8.17 0.59
N TYR A 148 1.86 8.13 -0.65
CA TYR A 148 1.43 9.33 -1.37
C TYR A 148 -0.03 9.72 -1.14
N ARG A 149 -0.93 8.74 -1.11
CA ARG A 149 -2.40 8.94 -1.15
C ARG A 149 -3.06 8.47 0.14
N LYS A 150 -4.25 9.00 0.44
CA LYS A 150 -5.13 8.45 1.50
C LYS A 150 -5.63 7.06 1.11
N GLU A 151 -6.01 6.93 -0.15
CA GLU A 151 -6.56 5.73 -0.73
C GLU A 151 -5.61 4.52 -0.61
N GLU A 152 -6.10 3.46 0.03
CA GLU A 152 -5.38 2.20 0.26
C GLU A 152 -4.06 2.34 1.04
N ALA A 153 -3.90 3.41 1.83
CA ALA A 153 -2.65 3.67 2.55
C ALA A 153 -2.22 2.48 3.43
N THR A 154 -3.15 1.72 4.01
CA THR A 154 -2.85 0.50 4.78
C THR A 154 -2.25 -0.61 3.93
N ARG A 155 -2.76 -0.85 2.71
CA ARG A 155 -2.18 -1.84 1.78
C ARG A 155 -0.78 -1.41 1.38
N VAL A 156 -0.62 -0.13 1.02
CA VAL A 156 0.69 0.45 0.68
C VAL A 156 1.66 0.28 1.84
N LEU A 157 1.26 0.58 3.07
CA LEU A 157 2.11 0.38 4.25
C LEU A 157 2.60 -1.07 4.37
N ILE A 158 1.71 -2.05 4.18
CA ILE A 158 2.08 -3.47 4.22
C ILE A 158 3.11 -3.78 3.11
N HIS A 159 2.85 -3.33 1.88
CA HIS A 159 3.75 -3.49 0.75
C HIS A 159 5.14 -2.90 1.03
N GLU A 160 5.20 -1.64 1.47
CA GLU A 160 6.47 -0.97 1.74
C GLU A 160 7.21 -1.57 2.95
N LEU A 161 6.49 -2.05 3.96
CA LEU A 161 7.10 -2.75 5.08
C LEU A 161 7.73 -4.08 4.66
N LEU A 162 7.15 -4.81 3.70
CA LEU A 162 7.76 -6.04 3.20
C LEU A 162 9.13 -5.75 2.55
N HIS A 163 9.22 -4.69 1.73
CA HIS A 163 10.50 -4.21 1.19
C HIS A 163 11.47 -3.77 2.30
N ALA A 164 10.97 -2.94 3.21
CA ALA A 164 11.76 -2.35 4.28
C ALA A 164 12.24 -3.37 5.33
N SER A 165 11.60 -4.54 5.39
CA SER A 165 11.98 -5.63 6.30
C SER A 165 12.80 -6.73 5.64
N CYS A 166 13.39 -6.46 4.47
CA CYS A 166 14.20 -7.41 3.72
C CYS A 166 13.44 -8.68 3.29
N SER A 167 12.11 -8.60 3.11
CA SER A 167 11.29 -9.77 2.72
C SER A 167 11.22 -9.98 1.21
N ASP A 168 11.92 -9.16 0.42
CA ASP A 168 11.93 -9.29 -1.03
C ASP A 168 12.41 -10.68 -1.46
N PRO A 169 11.71 -11.33 -2.41
CA PRO A 169 12.26 -12.52 -3.04
C PRO A 169 13.44 -12.14 -3.95
N ASP A 170 14.23 -13.14 -4.32
CA ASP A 170 15.19 -12.99 -5.41
C ASP A 170 14.47 -12.96 -6.77
N GLY A 171 14.88 -12.07 -7.66
CA GLY A 171 14.32 -12.02 -9.01
C GLY A 171 14.43 -10.66 -9.69
N SER A 172 13.72 -10.51 -10.81
CA SER A 172 13.57 -9.21 -11.48
C SER A 172 12.67 -8.29 -10.67
N VAL A 173 12.78 -6.97 -10.90
CA VAL A 173 11.91 -5.96 -10.25
C VAL A 173 10.43 -6.32 -10.41
N SER A 174 10.00 -6.71 -11.61
CA SER A 174 8.60 -7.09 -11.84
C SER A 174 8.16 -8.35 -11.09
N HIS A 175 9.08 -9.29 -10.82
CA HIS A 175 8.81 -10.42 -9.95
C HIS A 175 8.65 -9.94 -8.51
N ILE A 176 9.65 -9.20 -8.00
CA ILE A 176 9.70 -8.72 -6.62
C ILE A 176 8.44 -7.92 -6.31
N GLU A 177 8.13 -6.90 -7.11
CA GLU A 177 6.97 -6.04 -6.93
C GLU A 177 5.66 -6.81 -7.02
N GLY A 178 5.54 -7.75 -7.98
CA GLY A 178 4.35 -8.59 -8.08
C GLY A 178 4.16 -9.51 -6.89
N ASP A 179 5.25 -10.06 -6.34
CA ASP A 179 5.17 -10.92 -5.18
C ASP A 179 4.86 -10.16 -3.90
N THR A 180 5.52 -9.02 -3.70
CA THR A 180 5.27 -8.12 -2.58
C THR A 180 3.85 -7.59 -2.61
N GLU A 181 3.32 -7.22 -3.77
CA GLU A 181 1.94 -6.79 -3.94
C GLU A 181 0.95 -7.92 -3.57
N GLY A 182 1.20 -9.13 -4.09
CA GLY A 182 0.37 -10.29 -3.78
C GLY A 182 0.34 -10.62 -2.29
N TRP A 183 1.49 -10.53 -1.61
CA TRP A 183 1.55 -10.72 -0.15
C TRP A 183 0.86 -9.59 0.62
N ALA A 184 1.00 -8.34 0.17
CA ALA A 184 0.35 -7.20 0.84
C ALA A 184 -1.17 -7.35 0.88
N GLU A 185 -1.76 -7.78 -0.23
CA GLU A 185 -3.18 -8.09 -0.36
C GLU A 185 -3.63 -9.26 0.53
N VAL A 186 -2.88 -10.36 0.52
CA VAL A 186 -3.18 -11.54 1.35
C VAL A 186 -3.13 -11.20 2.85
N ILE A 187 -2.12 -10.44 3.28
CA ILE A 187 -1.97 -10.00 4.67
C ILE A 187 -3.12 -9.06 5.04
N LEU A 188 -3.49 -8.11 4.17
CA LEU A 188 -4.61 -7.21 4.43
C LEU A 188 -5.93 -7.96 4.61
N VAL A 189 -6.23 -8.94 3.75
CA VAL A 189 -7.43 -9.78 3.88
C VAL A 189 -7.39 -10.61 5.17
N ALA A 190 -6.22 -11.14 5.53
CA ALA A 190 -6.04 -11.91 6.77
C ALA A 190 -6.21 -11.06 8.04
N LEU A 191 -5.77 -9.79 8.01
CA LEU A 191 -5.99 -8.81 9.08
C LEU A 191 -7.47 -8.46 9.23
N ASN A 192 -8.16 -8.19 8.12
CA ASN A 192 -9.62 -7.95 8.10
C ASN A 192 -10.38 -9.18 8.62
N ALA A 193 -9.91 -10.39 8.31
CA ALA A 193 -10.46 -11.64 8.84
C ALA A 193 -10.10 -11.90 10.31
N LYS A 194 -9.22 -11.11 10.93
CA LYS A 194 -8.66 -11.32 12.28
C LYS A 194 -8.10 -12.73 12.48
N GLY A 195 -7.52 -13.30 11.42
CA GLY A 195 -7.00 -14.67 11.39
C GLY A 195 -8.06 -15.78 11.35
N SER A 196 -9.34 -15.44 11.19
CA SER A 196 -10.42 -16.43 11.01
C SER A 196 -10.40 -17.01 9.60
N GLN A 197 -10.19 -18.32 9.49
CA GLN A 197 -10.18 -19.02 8.20
C GLN A 197 -11.49 -18.87 7.43
N LYS A 198 -12.65 -18.93 8.12
CA LYS A 198 -13.96 -18.77 7.49
C LYS A 198 -14.16 -17.36 6.93
N ALA A 199 -13.80 -16.34 7.72
CA ALA A 199 -13.92 -14.94 7.27
C ALA A 199 -12.93 -14.65 6.13
N PHE A 200 -11.70 -15.15 6.25
CA PHE A 200 -10.68 -15.03 5.21
C PHE A 200 -11.16 -15.62 3.89
N ALA A 201 -11.68 -16.85 3.88
CA ALA A 201 -12.18 -17.48 2.66
C ALA A 201 -13.32 -16.69 2.00
N SER A 202 -14.21 -16.09 2.80
CA SER A 202 -15.29 -15.23 2.31
C SER A 202 -14.75 -13.95 1.66
N LEU A 203 -13.90 -13.21 2.37
CA LEU A 203 -13.30 -11.97 1.88
C LEU A 203 -12.41 -12.22 0.66
N TRP A 204 -11.64 -13.31 0.68
CA TRP A 204 -10.75 -13.68 -0.41
C TRP A 204 -11.50 -13.95 -1.71
N LYS A 205 -12.68 -14.56 -1.65
CA LYS A 205 -13.49 -14.82 -2.84
C LYS A 205 -13.88 -13.52 -3.55
N GLU A 206 -14.31 -12.50 -2.81
CA GLU A 206 -14.65 -11.19 -3.37
C GLU A 206 -13.40 -10.48 -3.90
N HIS A 207 -12.32 -10.49 -3.11
CA HIS A 207 -11.09 -9.81 -3.43
C HIS A 207 -10.38 -10.39 -4.67
N SER A 208 -10.23 -11.72 -4.75
CA SER A 208 -9.62 -12.39 -5.91
C SER A 208 -10.41 -12.18 -7.20
N TYR A 209 -11.74 -12.07 -7.12
CA TYR A 209 -12.58 -11.70 -8.26
C TYR A 209 -12.31 -10.26 -8.71
N TYR A 210 -12.20 -9.33 -7.76
CA TYR A 210 -11.83 -7.95 -8.05
C TYR A 210 -10.44 -7.86 -8.69
N ALA A 211 -9.43 -8.53 -8.13
CA ALA A 211 -8.07 -8.54 -8.66
C ALA A 211 -8.00 -9.11 -10.10
N MET A 212 -8.71 -10.21 -10.37
CA MET A 212 -8.79 -10.78 -11.71
C MET A 212 -9.45 -9.82 -12.71
N LYS A 213 -10.53 -9.14 -12.32
CA LYS A 213 -11.17 -8.13 -13.17
C LYS A 213 -10.17 -7.03 -13.56
N GLN A 214 -9.33 -6.58 -12.63
CA GLN A 214 -8.32 -5.57 -12.95
C GLN A 214 -7.24 -6.08 -13.90
N ALA A 215 -6.78 -7.33 -13.73
CA ALA A 215 -5.85 -7.96 -14.65
C ALA A 215 -6.43 -8.01 -16.08
N VAL A 216 -7.66 -8.52 -16.24
CA VAL A 216 -8.34 -8.56 -17.55
C VAL A 216 -8.53 -7.16 -18.12
N SER A 217 -8.88 -6.16 -17.29
CA SER A 217 -9.03 -4.77 -17.74
C SER A 217 -7.70 -4.19 -18.24
N ALA A 218 -6.59 -4.50 -17.57
CA ALA A 218 -5.25 -4.04 -17.96
C ALA A 218 -4.81 -4.67 -19.29
N GLU A 219 -5.03 -5.96 -19.46
CA GLU A 219 -4.74 -6.69 -20.70
C GLU A 219 -5.58 -6.18 -21.87
N GLN A 220 -6.90 -6.06 -21.67
CA GLN A 220 -7.86 -5.75 -22.72
C GLN A 220 -7.83 -4.28 -23.17
N PHE A 221 -7.70 -3.33 -22.22
CA PHE A 221 -7.88 -1.90 -22.51
C PHE A 221 -6.59 -1.07 -22.46
N HIS A 222 -5.49 -1.63 -21.94
CA HIS A 222 -4.21 -0.91 -21.79
C HIS A 222 -3.01 -1.69 -22.34
N ASN A 223 -3.26 -2.82 -23.02
CA ASN A 223 -2.23 -3.62 -23.68
C ASN A 223 -1.10 -4.11 -22.74
N VAL A 224 -1.41 -4.27 -21.44
CA VAL A 224 -0.46 -4.81 -20.45
C VAL A 224 -0.33 -6.31 -20.69
N LYS A 225 0.78 -6.78 -21.23
CA LYS A 225 0.96 -8.16 -21.74
C LYS A 225 2.10 -8.89 -21.08
N SER A 226 3.11 -8.20 -20.57
CA SER A 226 4.32 -8.86 -20.10
C SER A 226 4.99 -8.12 -18.95
N LYS A 227 6.04 -8.72 -18.38
CA LYS A 227 6.75 -8.21 -17.20
C LYS A 227 7.49 -6.90 -17.48
N GLU A 228 7.68 -6.58 -18.75
CA GLU A 228 8.28 -5.33 -19.24
C GLU A 228 7.32 -4.15 -19.11
N ASP A 229 6.01 -4.39 -19.09
CA ASP A 229 5.01 -3.36 -18.83
C ASP A 229 5.02 -2.97 -17.36
N TYR A 230 5.15 -1.67 -17.09
CA TYR A 230 5.27 -1.16 -15.72
C TYR A 230 4.14 -1.64 -14.79
N SER A 231 2.90 -1.56 -15.26
CA SER A 231 1.70 -1.92 -14.49
C SER A 231 1.48 -3.42 -14.34
N TYR A 232 2.17 -4.27 -15.12
CA TYR A 232 2.08 -5.72 -15.00
C TYR A 232 2.35 -6.15 -13.56
N ARG A 233 3.37 -5.58 -12.94
CA ARG A 233 3.80 -5.96 -11.59
C ARG A 233 2.71 -5.75 -10.54
N TYR A 234 1.84 -4.75 -10.72
CA TYR A 234 0.75 -4.47 -9.78
C TYR A 234 -0.55 -5.19 -10.12
N LEU A 235 -0.88 -5.33 -11.40
CA LEU A 235 -2.22 -5.79 -11.82
C LEU A 235 -2.27 -7.29 -12.10
N ILE A 236 -1.23 -7.83 -12.75
CA ILE A 236 -1.18 -9.22 -13.25
C ILE A 236 -0.20 -10.07 -12.43
N GLY A 237 0.98 -9.54 -12.13
CA GLY A 237 2.07 -10.24 -11.45
C GLY A 237 1.66 -10.86 -10.11
N ARG A 238 0.89 -10.11 -9.30
CA ARG A 238 0.34 -10.58 -8.02
C ARG A 238 -0.49 -11.86 -8.09
N LEU A 239 -1.12 -12.16 -9.24
CA LEU A 239 -1.92 -13.37 -9.40
C LEU A 239 -1.06 -14.65 -9.35
N ALA A 240 0.23 -14.56 -9.71
CA ALA A 240 1.15 -15.68 -9.58
C ALA A 240 1.40 -16.05 -8.11
N THR A 241 1.48 -15.05 -7.24
CA THR A 241 1.61 -15.22 -5.78
C THR A 241 0.37 -15.90 -5.21
N PHE A 242 -0.83 -15.47 -5.62
CA PHE A 242 -2.07 -16.09 -5.17
C PHE A 242 -2.09 -17.59 -5.49
N LYS A 243 -1.75 -17.95 -6.74
CA LYS A 243 -1.66 -19.35 -7.17
C LYS A 243 -0.61 -20.13 -6.37
N ARG A 244 0.57 -19.55 -6.16
CA ARG A 244 1.66 -20.17 -5.37
C ARG A 244 1.24 -20.44 -3.92
N LEU A 245 0.39 -19.59 -3.36
CA LEU A 245 -0.16 -19.75 -2.00
C LEU A 245 -1.35 -20.73 -1.93
N GLY A 246 -1.74 -21.36 -3.05
CA GLY A 246 -2.88 -22.26 -3.13
C GLY A 246 -4.23 -21.55 -3.06
N LEU A 247 -4.26 -20.24 -3.32
CA LEU A 247 -5.47 -19.43 -3.30
C LEU A 247 -6.16 -19.48 -4.65
N SER A 248 -7.47 -19.74 -4.64
CA SER A 248 -8.28 -19.74 -5.85
C SER A 248 -8.36 -18.33 -6.44
N VAL A 249 -8.16 -18.23 -7.75
CA VAL A 249 -8.42 -17.03 -8.55
C VAL A 249 -9.45 -17.40 -9.60
N PRO A 250 -10.61 -16.70 -9.67
CA PRO A 250 -11.63 -17.01 -10.65
C PRO A 250 -11.12 -16.74 -12.07
N LYS A 251 -11.68 -17.45 -13.05
CA LYS A 251 -11.45 -17.15 -14.47
C LYS A 251 -12.45 -16.10 -14.94
N ILE A 252 -11.97 -15.06 -15.59
CA ILE A 252 -12.78 -14.04 -16.26
C ILE A 252 -12.24 -13.94 -17.69
N GLU A 253 -13.09 -14.10 -18.68
CA GLU A 253 -12.64 -14.19 -20.09
C GLU A 253 -12.52 -12.82 -20.74
N ALA A 254 -13.47 -11.93 -20.49
CA ALA A 254 -13.47 -10.57 -21.01
C ALA A 254 -14.32 -9.65 -20.13
N LEU A 255 -14.11 -8.36 -20.26
CA LEU A 255 -14.95 -7.34 -19.67
C LEU A 255 -15.69 -6.56 -20.78
N SER A 256 -16.92 -6.16 -20.48
CA SER A 256 -17.71 -5.32 -21.39
C SER A 256 -17.26 -3.86 -21.40
N ARG A 257 -16.49 -3.42 -20.39
CA ARG A 257 -15.99 -2.06 -20.25
C ARG A 257 -14.72 -2.02 -19.39
N GLN A 258 -13.91 -0.99 -19.60
CA GLN A 258 -12.76 -0.67 -18.76
C GLN A 258 -13.16 -0.43 -17.30
N ILE A 259 -12.31 -0.87 -16.38
CA ILE A 259 -12.40 -0.52 -14.96
C ILE A 259 -11.66 0.80 -14.74
N LYS A 260 -12.39 1.83 -14.32
CA LYS A 260 -11.82 3.16 -14.09
C LYS A 260 -10.94 3.25 -12.85
N SER A 261 -11.25 2.51 -11.80
CA SER A 261 -10.48 2.57 -10.55
C SER A 261 -9.31 1.58 -10.60
N LEU A 262 -8.11 2.08 -10.33
CA LEU A 262 -6.88 1.29 -10.19
C LEU A 262 -6.52 1.01 -8.74
N ARG A 263 -7.50 1.11 -7.82
CA ARG A 263 -7.33 0.60 -6.46
C ARG A 263 -7.03 -0.89 -6.49
N LEU A 264 -6.03 -1.38 -5.79
CA LEU A 264 -5.70 -2.81 -5.80
C LEU A 264 -6.60 -3.64 -4.86
N THR A 265 -7.30 -2.97 -3.95
CA THR A 265 -8.17 -3.54 -2.92
C THR A 265 -9.54 -2.84 -2.91
N ASP A 266 -10.58 -3.62 -2.57
CA ASP A 266 -11.94 -3.08 -2.42
C ASP A 266 -11.98 -2.09 -1.24
N LYS A 267 -12.78 -1.02 -1.35
CA LYS A 267 -13.02 -0.06 -0.26
C LYS A 267 -13.43 -0.74 1.06
N LYS A 268 -14.11 -1.89 0.98
CA LYS A 268 -14.49 -2.67 2.17
C LYS A 268 -13.32 -3.27 2.96
N LEU A 269 -12.13 -3.36 2.36
CA LEU A 269 -10.91 -3.85 3.01
C LEU A 269 -10.09 -2.74 3.67
N GLU A 270 -10.47 -1.47 3.51
CA GLU A 270 -9.82 -0.36 4.21
C GLU A 270 -10.10 -0.47 5.71
N LEU A 271 -9.02 -0.67 6.48
CA LEU A 271 -9.07 -0.65 7.93
C LEU A 271 -9.15 0.80 8.41
N ASN A 272 -10.17 1.10 9.20
CA ASN A 272 -10.44 2.42 9.73
C ASN A 272 -9.63 2.69 11.01
N ALA A 273 -9.68 3.95 11.46
CA ALA A 273 -9.06 4.37 12.72
C ALA A 273 -9.48 3.54 13.94
N THR A 274 -10.68 2.94 13.89
CA THR A 274 -11.28 2.18 15.00
C THR A 274 -11.21 0.66 14.86
N ASP A 275 -10.60 0.12 13.80
CA ASP A 275 -10.48 -1.34 13.58
C ASP A 275 -9.23 -1.97 14.24
#